data_AF-A0A0Q7CTB5-F1
#
_entry.id   AF-A0A0Q7CTB5-F1
#
_cell.length_a   1.000
_cell.length_b   1.000
_cell.length_c   1.000
_cell.angle_alpha   90.00
_cell.angle_beta   90.00
_cell.angle_gamma   90.00
#
_symmetry.space_group_name_H-M   'P 1'
#
loop_
_entity.id
_entity.type
_entity.pdbx_description
1 polymer ?
#
loop_
_entity_poly.entity_id
_entity_poly.type
_entity_poly.pdbx_seq_one_letter_code
_entity_poly.pdbx_strand_id
1 'polypeptide(L)'
;MSPDAIEAALTEFDTRSRQATQAGAQAFARLLKLAEERDSGQIPRVARFLAATYNGRAFKFDLFELRAVDIAISDDMLCCLDALRWGRADLHTLIPDGDARVRAVIEGWGLRWPEGS
;
A
#
# COMPACT_ATOMS: atom_id res chain seq x y z
N MET A 1 31.28 -16.62 -3.34
CA MET A 1 30.64 -16.31 -4.63
C MET A 1 31.66 -15.60 -5.50
N SER A 2 31.67 -15.85 -6.81
CA SER A 2 32.53 -15.07 -7.73
C SER A 2 32.04 -13.61 -7.80
N PRO A 3 32.89 -12.66 -8.20
CA PRO A 3 32.48 -11.28 -8.48
C PRO A 3 31.25 -11.22 -9.42
N ASP A 4 31.26 -12.00 -10.49
CA ASP A 4 30.15 -12.08 -11.46
C ASP A 4 28.83 -12.55 -10.81
N ALA A 5 28.89 -13.50 -9.88
CA ALA A 5 27.71 -13.99 -9.17
C ALA A 5 27.14 -12.93 -8.21
N ILE A 6 28.00 -12.07 -7.63
CA ILE A 6 27.55 -10.95 -6.79
C ILE A 6 26.87 -9.90 -7.66
N GLU A 7 27.43 -9.55 -8.82
CA GLU A 7 26.86 -8.59 -9.75
C GLU A 7 25.49 -9.03 -10.29
N ALA A 8 25.37 -10.31 -10.67
CA ALA A 8 24.10 -10.88 -11.10
C ALA A 8 23.02 -10.80 -9.99
N ALA A 9 23.36 -11.14 -8.75
CA ALA A 9 22.44 -11.08 -7.63
C ALA A 9 21.99 -9.63 -7.32
N LEU A 10 22.91 -8.65 -7.40
CA LEU A 10 22.58 -7.24 -7.23
C LEU A 10 21.62 -6.74 -8.32
N THR A 11 21.85 -7.15 -9.57
CA THR A 11 20.99 -6.80 -10.71
C THR A 11 19.59 -7.40 -10.58
N GLU A 12 19.50 -8.65 -10.15
CA GLU A 12 18.22 -9.32 -9.89
C GLU A 12 17.46 -8.64 -8.74
N PHE A 13 18.16 -8.33 -7.64
CA PHE A 13 17.58 -7.63 -6.49
C PHE A 13 16.99 -6.27 -6.88
N ASP A 14 17.75 -5.44 -7.62
CA ASP A 14 17.26 -4.13 -8.05
C ASP A 14 16.09 -4.26 -9.03
N THR A 15 16.15 -5.23 -9.96
CA THR A 15 15.06 -5.52 -10.90
C THR A 15 13.79 -5.88 -10.16
N ARG A 16 13.85 -6.83 -9.22
CA ARG A 16 12.68 -7.29 -8.45
C ARG A 16 12.11 -6.17 -7.59
N SER A 17 12.99 -5.41 -6.94
CA SER A 17 12.63 -4.25 -6.14
C SER A 17 11.85 -3.20 -6.96
N ARG A 18 12.33 -2.85 -8.16
CA ARG A 18 11.64 -1.90 -9.06
C ARG A 18 10.28 -2.44 -9.55
N GLN A 19 10.23 -3.70 -9.97
CA GLN A 19 8.99 -4.34 -10.42
C GLN A 19 7.94 -4.36 -9.31
N ALA A 20 8.33 -4.73 -8.10
CA ALA A 20 7.44 -4.71 -6.93
C ALA A 20 6.95 -3.29 -6.63
N THR A 21 7.84 -2.28 -6.62
CA THR A 21 7.44 -0.87 -6.40
C THR A 21 6.46 -0.38 -7.46
N GLN A 22 6.67 -0.70 -8.74
CA GLN A 22 5.76 -0.30 -9.82
C GLN A 22 4.39 -0.98 -9.69
N ALA A 23 4.37 -2.28 -9.41
CA ALA A 23 3.13 -3.03 -9.20
C ALA A 23 2.36 -2.50 -7.98
N GLY A 24 3.07 -2.23 -6.88
CA GLY A 24 2.48 -1.65 -5.67
C GLY A 24 1.91 -0.26 -5.90
N ALA A 25 2.57 0.60 -6.68
CA ALA A 25 2.00 1.90 -7.02
C ALA A 25 0.67 1.77 -7.79
N GLN A 26 0.62 0.91 -8.81
CA GLN A 26 -0.61 0.70 -9.59
C GLN A 26 -1.74 0.12 -8.72
N ALA A 27 -1.42 -0.84 -7.86
CA ALA A 27 -2.37 -1.43 -6.92
C ALA A 27 -2.88 -0.41 -5.90
N PHE A 28 -1.98 0.39 -5.32
CA PHE A 28 -2.34 1.44 -4.37
C PHE A 28 -3.27 2.47 -5.00
N ALA A 29 -3.02 2.87 -6.25
CA ALA A 29 -3.90 3.79 -6.97
C ALA A 29 -5.32 3.23 -7.17
N ARG A 30 -5.46 1.93 -7.47
CA ARG A 30 -6.77 1.27 -7.60
C ARG A 30 -7.49 1.20 -6.25
N LEU A 31 -6.81 0.80 -5.19
CA LEU A 31 -7.37 0.76 -3.84
C LEU A 31 -7.81 2.14 -3.35
N LEU A 32 -6.99 3.16 -3.60
CA LEU A 32 -7.31 4.54 -3.25
C LEU A 32 -8.57 5.01 -3.96
N LYS A 33 -8.66 4.77 -5.28
CA LYS A 33 -9.87 5.06 -6.07
C LYS A 33 -11.11 4.33 -5.54
N LEU A 34 -10.98 3.05 -5.17
CA LEU A 34 -12.09 2.30 -4.56
C LEU A 34 -12.57 2.93 -3.25
N ALA A 35 -11.65 3.39 -2.40
CA ALA A 35 -11.98 4.04 -1.14
C ALA A 35 -12.58 5.45 -1.29
N GLU A 36 -12.26 6.14 -2.40
CA GLU A 36 -12.82 7.44 -2.74
C GLU A 36 -14.24 7.34 -3.32
N GLU A 37 -14.51 6.33 -4.15
CA GLU A 37 -15.71 6.32 -5.00
C GLU A 37 -16.82 5.35 -4.56
N ARG A 38 -16.53 4.42 -3.65
CA ARG A 38 -17.43 3.29 -3.33
C ARG A 38 -17.72 3.20 -1.84
N ASP A 39 -18.87 2.64 -1.47
CA ASP A 39 -19.36 2.55 -0.10
C ASP A 39 -19.80 1.12 0.32
N SER A 40 -19.34 0.09 -0.38
CA SER A 40 -19.67 -1.31 -0.04
C SER A 40 -19.04 -1.77 1.27
N GLY A 41 -19.53 -2.89 1.84
CA GLY A 41 -19.07 -3.42 3.13
C GLY A 41 -17.58 -3.79 3.22
N GLN A 42 -16.88 -3.93 2.10
CA GLN A 42 -15.43 -4.17 2.05
C GLN A 42 -14.58 -2.89 2.01
N ILE A 43 -15.14 -1.74 1.59
CA ILE A 43 -14.37 -0.49 1.44
C ILE A 43 -13.84 0.05 2.77
N PRO A 44 -14.56 -0.04 3.91
CA PRO A 44 -13.96 0.32 5.20
C PRO A 44 -12.65 -0.44 5.51
N ARG A 45 -12.46 -1.65 4.97
CA ARG A 45 -11.22 -2.43 5.15
C ARG A 45 -10.11 -1.88 4.27
N VAL A 46 -10.44 -1.52 3.03
CA VAL A 46 -9.54 -0.84 2.09
C VAL A 46 -9.07 0.50 2.68
N ALA A 47 -9.98 1.32 3.21
CA ALA A 47 -9.62 2.61 3.82
C ALA A 47 -8.66 2.44 5.01
N ARG A 48 -8.90 1.46 5.90
CA ARG A 48 -7.99 1.14 7.02
C ARG A 48 -6.62 0.66 6.53
N PHE A 49 -6.59 -0.15 5.47
CA PHE A 49 -5.34 -0.61 4.86
C PHE A 49 -4.53 0.58 4.29
N LEU A 50 -5.18 1.47 3.54
CA LEU A 50 -4.55 2.68 2.99
C LEU A 50 -4.00 3.57 4.12
N ALA A 51 -4.76 3.77 5.19
CA ALA A 51 -4.32 4.53 6.35
C ALA A 51 -3.11 3.90 7.05
N ALA A 52 -3.12 2.58 7.25
CA ALA A 52 -2.02 1.86 7.90
C ALA A 52 -0.75 1.81 7.06
N THR A 53 -0.86 1.72 5.74
CA THR A 53 0.29 1.78 4.83
C THR A 53 0.83 3.19 4.65
N TYR A 54 0.01 4.21 4.87
CA TYR A 54 0.43 5.62 4.92
C TYR A 54 1.11 5.97 6.26
N ASN A 55 0.55 5.52 7.38
CA ASN A 55 1.16 5.70 8.70
C ASN A 55 0.80 4.53 9.64
N GLY A 56 1.65 3.50 9.66
CA GLY A 56 1.45 2.31 10.47
C GLY A 56 1.61 2.52 11.98
N ARG A 57 2.14 3.67 12.41
CA ARG A 57 2.17 4.05 13.82
C ARG A 57 0.80 4.55 14.26
N ALA A 58 0.18 5.40 13.45
CA ALA A 58 -1.11 6.02 13.72
C ALA A 58 -2.27 5.04 13.50
N PHE A 59 -2.22 4.26 12.42
CA PHE A 59 -3.30 3.36 12.02
C PHE A 59 -2.80 1.92 12.01
N LYS A 60 -3.43 1.07 12.81
CA LYS A 60 -3.14 -0.37 12.85
C LYS A 60 -4.03 -1.11 11.87
N PHE A 61 -3.48 -2.17 11.29
CA PHE A 61 -4.20 -3.05 10.39
C PHE A 61 -4.03 -4.49 10.83
N ASP A 62 -5.13 -5.22 10.94
CA ASP A 62 -5.13 -6.66 11.19
C ASP A 62 -4.95 -7.40 9.86
N LEU A 63 -3.91 -8.24 9.76
CA LEU A 63 -3.62 -9.02 8.55
C LEU A 63 -4.74 -10.00 8.18
N PHE A 64 -5.60 -10.40 9.12
CA PHE A 64 -6.78 -11.21 8.81
C PHE A 64 -7.85 -10.46 8.02
N GLU A 65 -7.77 -9.13 7.88
CA GLU A 65 -8.68 -8.38 7.00
C GLU A 65 -8.41 -8.66 5.51
N LEU A 66 -7.21 -9.16 5.15
CA LEU A 66 -6.88 -9.54 3.77
C LEU A 66 -7.78 -10.63 3.20
N ARG A 67 -8.35 -11.51 4.05
CA ARG A 67 -9.29 -12.57 3.64
C ARG A 67 -10.76 -12.14 3.67
N ALA A 68 -11.06 -10.88 4.00
CA ALA A 68 -12.41 -10.36 4.18
C ALA A 68 -12.86 -9.43 3.04
N VAL A 69 -12.10 -9.41 1.94
CA VAL A 69 -12.36 -8.63 0.72
C VAL A 69 -12.31 -9.56 -0.49
N ASP A 70 -12.84 -9.10 -1.62
CA ASP A 70 -12.74 -9.85 -2.88
C ASP A 70 -11.27 -10.12 -3.24
N ILE A 71 -11.01 -11.26 -3.89
CA ILE A 71 -9.65 -11.74 -4.22
C ILE A 71 -8.84 -10.65 -4.92
N ALA A 72 -9.42 -9.96 -5.91
CA ALA A 72 -8.72 -8.90 -6.64
C ALA A 72 -8.29 -7.71 -5.76
N ILE A 73 -9.08 -7.37 -4.73
CA ILE A 73 -8.73 -6.32 -3.77
C ILE A 73 -7.63 -6.82 -2.84
N SER A 74 -7.70 -8.08 -2.41
CA SER A 74 -6.67 -8.71 -1.59
C SER A 74 -5.32 -8.78 -2.34
N ASP A 75 -5.34 -9.14 -3.62
CA ASP A 75 -4.15 -9.16 -4.47
C ASP A 75 -3.51 -7.78 -4.59
N ASP A 76 -4.33 -6.72 -4.75
CA ASP A 76 -3.84 -5.34 -4.76
C ASP A 76 -3.21 -4.95 -3.40
N MET A 77 -3.79 -5.38 -2.28
CA MET A 77 -3.20 -5.17 -0.95
C MET A 77 -1.85 -5.89 -0.82
N LEU A 78 -1.75 -7.12 -1.32
CA LEU A 78 -0.50 -7.88 -1.31
C LEU A 78 0.58 -7.24 -2.19
N CYS A 79 0.23 -6.69 -3.36
CA CYS A 79 1.16 -5.91 -4.17
C CYS A 79 1.70 -4.67 -3.42
N CYS A 80 0.85 -3.98 -2.67
CA CYS A 80 1.27 -2.86 -1.82
C CYS A 80 2.28 -3.33 -0.74
N LEU A 81 2.01 -4.45 -0.09
CA LEU A 81 2.90 -5.02 0.93
C LEU A 81 4.24 -5.50 0.32
N ASP A 82 4.22 -6.11 -0.88
CA ASP A 82 5.45 -6.46 -1.62
C ASP A 82 6.27 -5.19 -1.90
N ALA A 83 5.66 -4.10 -2.37
CA ALA A 83 6.36 -2.85 -2.59
C ALA A 83 6.96 -2.25 -1.29
N LEU A 84 6.20 -2.23 -0.20
CA LEU A 84 6.65 -1.65 1.08
C LEU A 84 7.83 -2.41 1.69
N ARG A 85 7.88 -3.75 1.57
CA ARG A 85 9.03 -4.52 2.10
C ARG A 85 10.35 -4.19 1.43
N TRP A 86 10.33 -3.65 0.21
CA TRP A 86 11.56 -3.19 -0.48
C TRP A 86 11.99 -1.78 -0.05
N GLY A 87 11.11 -1.00 0.59
CA GLY A 87 11.45 0.31 1.16
C GLY A 87 11.94 1.35 0.15
N ARG A 88 11.60 1.22 -1.14
CA ARG A 88 12.07 2.17 -2.18
C ARG A 88 11.42 3.55 -2.08
N ALA A 89 10.15 3.59 -1.70
CA ALA A 89 9.34 4.79 -1.61
C ALA A 89 8.07 4.51 -0.79
N ASP A 90 7.53 5.55 -0.17
CA ASP A 90 6.18 5.50 0.39
C ASP A 90 5.16 5.50 -0.75
N LEU A 91 4.19 4.57 -0.71
CA LEU A 91 3.27 4.33 -1.83
C LEU A 91 2.48 5.59 -2.26
N HIS A 92 2.07 6.42 -1.29
CA HIS A 92 1.32 7.64 -1.57
C HIS A 92 2.15 8.66 -2.38
N THR A 93 3.48 8.64 -2.30
CA THR A 93 4.36 9.56 -3.06
C THR A 93 4.49 9.18 -4.53
N LEU A 94 4.11 7.95 -4.88
CA LEU A 94 4.15 7.43 -6.26
C LEU A 94 2.88 7.78 -7.04
N ILE A 95 1.87 8.34 -6.37
CA ILE A 95 0.56 8.67 -6.94
C ILE A 95 0.39 10.20 -6.99
N PRO A 96 -0.15 10.75 -8.09
CA PRO A 96 -0.52 12.17 -8.13
C PRO A 96 -1.44 12.54 -6.96
N ASP A 97 -1.07 13.60 -6.26
CA ASP A 97 -1.76 14.14 -5.07
C ASP A 97 -1.99 13.11 -3.95
N GLY A 98 -1.17 12.06 -3.90
CA GLY A 98 -1.43 10.90 -3.04
C GLY A 98 -1.50 11.21 -1.55
N ASP A 99 -0.70 12.16 -1.03
CA ASP A 99 -0.81 12.59 0.38
C ASP A 99 -2.20 13.15 0.69
N ALA A 100 -2.65 14.14 -0.10
CA ALA A 100 -3.94 14.80 0.07
C ALA A 100 -5.10 13.82 -0.09
N ARG A 101 -5.01 12.93 -1.09
CA ARG A 101 -6.04 11.91 -1.36
C ARG A 101 -6.16 10.89 -0.24
N VAL A 102 -5.05 10.39 0.30
CA VAL A 102 -5.07 9.46 1.43
C VAL A 102 -5.63 10.14 2.68
N ARG A 103 -5.24 11.39 2.97
CA ARG A 103 -5.82 12.17 4.08
C ARG A 103 -7.33 12.35 3.93
N ALA A 104 -7.81 12.65 2.72
CA ALA A 104 -9.24 12.76 2.43
C ALA A 104 -9.98 11.43 2.66
N VAL A 105 -9.38 10.29 2.29
CA VAL A 105 -9.94 8.96 2.60
C VAL A 105 -9.95 8.70 4.11
N ILE A 106 -8.88 9.02 4.84
CA ILE A 106 -8.82 8.88 6.31
C ILE A 106 -9.95 9.68 6.97
N GLU A 107 -10.14 10.94 6.56
CA GLU A 107 -11.20 11.81 7.06
C GLU A 107 -12.60 11.31 6.66
N GLY A 108 -12.81 11.01 5.38
CA GLY A 108 -14.11 10.58 4.86
C GLY A 108 -14.62 9.27 5.46
N TRP A 109 -13.71 8.38 5.87
CA TRP A 109 -14.04 7.13 6.58
C TRP A 109 -13.99 7.25 8.10
N GLY A 110 -13.80 8.46 8.65
CA GLY A 110 -13.80 8.73 10.08
C GLY A 110 -12.66 8.03 10.85
N LEU A 111 -11.55 7.74 10.18
CA LEU A 111 -10.37 7.14 10.80
C LEU A 111 -9.65 8.22 11.61
N ARG A 112 -9.59 8.02 12.93
CA ARG A 112 -9.04 9.02 13.85
C ARG A 112 -7.53 8.87 13.97
N TRP A 113 -6.83 9.98 13.83
CA TRP A 113 -5.45 10.11 14.27
C TRP A 113 -5.35 9.85 15.78
N PRO A 114 -4.26 9.24 16.27
CA PRO A 114 -4.02 9.08 17.69
C PRO A 114 -3.97 10.44 18.38
N GLU A 115 -4.33 10.50 19.66
CA GLU A 115 -4.19 11.73 20.44
C GLU A 115 -2.73 12.19 20.48
N GLY A 116 -2.48 13.46 20.14
CA GLY A 116 -1.15 14.08 20.19
C GLY A 116 -0.23 13.88 18.98
N SER A 117 -0.76 13.42 17.84
CA SER A 117 -0.03 13.30 16.56
C SER A 117 0.04 14.60 15.77
#